data_AF-A0A5C2SM08-F1
#
_entry.id   AF-A0A5C2SM08-F1
#
_cell.length_a   1.000
_cell.length_b   1.000
_cell.length_c   1.000
_cell.angle_alpha   90.00
_cell.angle_beta   90.00
_cell.angle_gamma   90.00
#
_symmetry.space_group_name_H-M   'P 1'
#
loop_
_entity.id
_entity.type
_entity.pdbx_description
1 polymer ?
#
loop_
_entity_poly.entity_id
_entity_poly.type
_entity_poly.pdbx_seq_one_letter_code
_entity_poly.pdbx_strand_id
1 'polypeptide(L)'
;MEAFPTPVGGASLLLAFRAVEKLVLIIGGNTLAASRAFAALEAEAKVIVLAKGGADASCEELRWRAKQGQLTLLDLDELPTTAAGADDYWRDAKAIDSFMYSQPQPPRLIIITDTVTSANGYRRSHDSAQYIRQLSRHRAIPVNVADMPDLCDFTFLSTQRFVDPETGKAGPLQVGVTTNGQGCRLAGRIRRDIVAGLPKEVGGAVAKVGRLRALAKASDEQMDISEEGQELNEDCAPVTPNVPVPQRQAEESARERARRRMKWVAQVSEYWPIRRLAQMTEEEMDAILDGRDGLRSPTPPGTPPEEIALTTPIHDLSLSPPTRRGRIFLVGSGPGHPSLLTVATHAALTKHAQLVLSDKLVPAAVLALIPPGVEVRIARKFPGNADGAQNELMEAAIEAARRGLTVVRLKQGDPTVYGRAGEEVLYFRAHGFEPVVVPGVSSVLAGPTFAGIPVTQRGAAESFIVCTGVGRQGKKVQLPGYERSRTLVILMGVARLPEVLETLQAAEGECASRRNGPAYPACTPIALIERASMPDQRVISSTLRDISAALESAGEQRPPGMLVVGWSVVSLWEKGDVSILDEGAVTRDEYRLKTWLGEKLWRVTEGLDAGWEDW
;
A
#
# COMPACT_ATOMS: atom_id res chain seq x y z
N MET A 1 16.74 -30.76 5.37
CA MET A 1 16.72 -29.31 5.61
C MET A 1 15.68 -28.74 4.68
N GLU A 2 14.47 -28.47 5.18
CA GLU A 2 13.45 -27.82 4.37
C GLU A 2 13.75 -26.32 4.34
N ALA A 3 14.10 -25.81 3.15
CA ALA A 3 14.60 -24.45 2.92
C ALA A 3 13.51 -23.37 2.94
N PHE A 4 12.26 -23.74 3.26
CA PHE A 4 11.08 -22.89 3.13
C PHE A 4 10.18 -23.04 4.35
N PRO A 5 9.49 -21.98 4.80
CA PRO A 5 8.51 -22.10 5.86
C PRO A 5 7.41 -23.08 5.45
N THR A 6 7.14 -24.08 6.28
CA THR A 6 6.03 -25.00 6.06
C THR A 6 4.72 -24.20 6.07
N PRO A 7 3.91 -24.23 4.99
CA PRO A 7 2.64 -23.54 4.96
C PRO A 7 1.74 -24.01 6.10
N VAL A 8 1.16 -23.07 6.85
CA VAL A 8 0.10 -23.38 7.82
C VAL A 8 -1.22 -23.41 7.07
N GLY A 9 -1.84 -24.58 7.01
CA GLY A 9 -3.14 -24.76 6.37
C GLY A 9 -4.27 -24.00 7.08
N GLY A 10 -5.41 -23.87 6.41
CA GLY A 10 -6.63 -23.26 6.97
C GLY A 10 -6.97 -21.87 6.43
N ALA A 11 -6.12 -21.29 5.58
CA ALA A 11 -6.45 -20.07 4.84
C ALA A 11 -7.18 -20.36 3.52
N SER A 12 -8.13 -19.52 3.14
CA SER A 12 -8.72 -19.53 1.80
C SER A 12 -7.85 -18.72 0.84
N LEU A 13 -7.68 -19.21 -0.40
CA LEU A 13 -7.06 -18.42 -1.47
C LEU A 13 -8.05 -17.34 -1.94
N LEU A 14 -7.66 -16.07 -1.83
CA LEU A 14 -8.48 -14.94 -2.25
C LEU A 14 -8.24 -14.63 -3.73
N LEU A 15 -9.30 -14.73 -4.53
CA LEU A 15 -9.26 -14.50 -5.97
C LEU A 15 -10.38 -13.54 -6.39
N ALA A 16 -10.08 -12.66 -7.34
CA ALA A 16 -11.09 -11.85 -8.03
C ALA A 16 -11.51 -12.57 -9.33
N PHE A 17 -12.67 -13.23 -9.31
CA PHE A 17 -13.14 -14.00 -10.46
C PHE A 17 -13.83 -13.11 -11.49
N ARG A 18 -13.21 -12.94 -12.67
CA ARG A 18 -13.80 -12.19 -13.79
C ARG A 18 -14.77 -13.09 -14.58
N ALA A 19 -16.06 -12.82 -14.43
CA ALA A 19 -17.15 -13.64 -14.97
C ALA A 19 -17.79 -13.11 -16.28
N VAL A 20 -17.17 -12.13 -16.94
CA VAL A 20 -17.68 -11.48 -18.17
C VAL A 20 -18.10 -12.53 -19.20
N GLU A 21 -19.37 -12.50 -19.58
CA GLU A 21 -20.05 -13.41 -20.51
C GLU A 21 -20.03 -14.92 -20.15
N LYS A 22 -19.48 -15.28 -19.00
CA LYS A 22 -19.44 -16.68 -18.52
C LYS A 22 -20.79 -17.05 -17.90
N LEU A 23 -21.21 -18.29 -18.12
CA LEU A 23 -22.43 -18.83 -17.54
C LEU A 23 -22.25 -19.12 -16.04
N VAL A 24 -23.11 -18.55 -15.21
CA VAL A 24 -23.26 -18.85 -13.78
C VAL A 24 -24.63 -19.48 -13.56
N LEU A 25 -24.63 -20.70 -13.04
CA LEU A 25 -25.86 -21.45 -12.76
C LEU A 25 -26.21 -21.33 -11.27
N ILE A 26 -27.42 -20.88 -10.98
CA ILE A 26 -27.95 -20.74 -9.62
C ILE A 26 -29.13 -21.71 -9.47
N ILE A 27 -29.09 -22.54 -8.45
CA ILE A 27 -30.14 -23.51 -8.12
C ILE A 27 -30.85 -23.00 -6.86
N GLY A 28 -32.13 -22.66 -7.00
CA GLY A 28 -32.99 -22.13 -5.95
C GLY A 28 -33.64 -20.79 -6.33
N GLY A 29 -34.83 -20.54 -5.77
CA GLY A 29 -35.65 -19.35 -6.04
C GLY A 29 -35.79 -18.39 -4.85
N ASN A 30 -34.98 -18.54 -3.79
CA ASN A 30 -35.09 -17.73 -2.56
C ASN A 30 -34.39 -16.37 -2.67
N THR A 31 -34.49 -15.54 -1.62
CA THR A 31 -33.83 -14.22 -1.57
C THR A 31 -32.30 -14.30 -1.61
N LEU A 32 -31.73 -15.41 -1.12
CA LEU A 32 -30.30 -15.68 -1.24
C LEU A 32 -29.90 -15.88 -2.71
N ALA A 33 -30.69 -16.64 -3.49
CA ALA A 33 -30.50 -16.79 -4.93
C ALA A 33 -30.52 -15.43 -5.66
N ALA A 34 -31.43 -14.52 -5.27
CA ALA A 34 -31.48 -13.16 -5.83
C ALA A 34 -30.19 -12.37 -5.54
N SER A 35 -29.69 -12.43 -4.30
CA SER A 35 -28.42 -11.78 -3.93
C SER A 35 -27.23 -12.34 -4.73
N ARG A 36 -27.19 -13.65 -4.97
CA ARG A 36 -26.15 -14.30 -5.79
C ARG A 36 -26.28 -13.96 -7.27
N ALA A 37 -27.51 -13.91 -7.78
CA ALA A 37 -27.79 -13.48 -9.15
C ALA A 37 -27.34 -12.03 -9.35
N PHE A 38 -27.65 -11.12 -8.41
CA PHE A 38 -27.22 -9.73 -8.49
C PHE A 38 -25.69 -9.60 -8.54
N ALA A 39 -24.97 -10.29 -7.66
CA ALA A 39 -23.50 -10.26 -7.67
C ALA A 39 -22.90 -10.81 -8.98
N ALA A 40 -23.51 -11.86 -9.56
CA ALA A 40 -23.09 -12.40 -10.85
C ALA A 40 -23.36 -11.43 -12.01
N LEU A 41 -24.51 -10.75 -11.99
CA LEU A 41 -24.86 -9.71 -12.98
C LEU A 41 -23.93 -8.49 -12.88
N GLU A 42 -23.57 -8.07 -11.65
CA GLU A 42 -22.57 -7.00 -11.45
C GLU A 42 -21.19 -7.35 -12.02
N ALA A 43 -20.88 -8.64 -12.12
CA ALA A 43 -19.66 -9.17 -12.74
C ALA A 43 -19.82 -9.49 -14.24
N GLU A 44 -20.93 -9.05 -14.86
CA GLU A 44 -21.26 -9.23 -16.28
C GLU A 44 -21.40 -10.70 -16.70
N ALA A 45 -21.78 -11.58 -15.76
CA ALA A 45 -22.03 -12.98 -16.04
C ALA A 45 -23.38 -13.19 -16.73
N LYS A 46 -23.48 -14.26 -17.53
CA LYS A 46 -24.78 -14.79 -17.99
C LYS A 46 -25.36 -15.63 -16.86
N VAL A 47 -26.53 -15.24 -16.35
CA VAL A 47 -27.13 -15.90 -15.18
C VAL A 47 -28.33 -16.75 -15.60
N ILE A 48 -28.29 -18.03 -15.25
CA ILE A 48 -29.44 -18.93 -15.34
C ILE A 48 -29.81 -19.35 -13.92
N VAL A 49 -31.09 -19.20 -13.59
CA VAL A 49 -31.66 -19.62 -12.31
C VAL A 49 -32.62 -20.78 -12.53
N LEU A 50 -32.35 -21.91 -11.87
CA LEU A 50 -33.23 -23.07 -11.84
C LEU A 50 -34.00 -23.05 -10.52
N ALA A 51 -35.31 -22.79 -10.58
CA ALA A 51 -36.16 -22.74 -9.41
C ALA A 51 -37.22 -23.84 -9.50
N LYS A 52 -37.46 -24.56 -8.40
CA LYS A 52 -38.52 -25.57 -8.32
C LYS A 52 -39.88 -24.89 -8.25
N GLY A 53 -40.77 -25.17 -9.20
CA GLY A 53 -42.02 -24.42 -9.42
C GLY A 53 -41.82 -23.10 -10.19
N GLY A 54 -40.66 -22.95 -10.85
CA GLY A 54 -40.40 -21.90 -11.84
C GLY A 54 -40.54 -20.47 -11.32
N ALA A 55 -41.15 -19.63 -12.16
CA ALA A 55 -41.30 -18.21 -11.89
C ALA A 55 -42.20 -17.94 -10.67
N ASP A 56 -43.32 -18.65 -10.54
CA ASP A 56 -44.31 -18.43 -9.48
C ASP A 56 -43.75 -18.76 -8.09
N ALA A 57 -42.86 -19.74 -8.03
CA ALA A 57 -42.16 -20.13 -6.81
C ALA A 57 -40.97 -19.24 -6.46
N SER A 58 -40.55 -18.33 -7.34
CA SER A 58 -39.36 -17.51 -7.15
C SER A 58 -39.66 -16.19 -6.44
N CYS A 59 -38.69 -15.69 -5.67
CA CYS A 59 -38.82 -14.40 -5.01
C CYS A 59 -39.06 -13.25 -6.02
N GLU A 60 -39.64 -12.16 -5.52
CA GLU A 60 -40.03 -11.01 -6.34
C GLU A 60 -38.88 -10.43 -7.18
N GLU A 61 -37.68 -10.32 -6.60
CA GLU A 61 -36.51 -9.77 -7.28
C GLU A 61 -36.11 -10.63 -8.49
N LEU A 62 -36.08 -11.95 -8.37
CA LEU A 62 -35.73 -12.85 -9.48
C LEU A 62 -36.75 -12.75 -10.61
N ARG A 63 -38.05 -12.71 -10.28
CA ARG A 63 -39.13 -12.51 -11.26
C ARG A 63 -39.00 -11.18 -11.97
N TRP A 64 -38.71 -10.11 -11.24
CA TRP A 64 -38.51 -8.78 -11.82
C TRP A 64 -37.31 -8.75 -12.78
N ARG A 65 -36.16 -9.31 -12.37
CA ARG A 65 -34.95 -9.36 -13.21
C ARG A 65 -35.14 -10.20 -14.48
N ALA A 66 -35.85 -11.32 -14.37
CA ALA A 66 -36.21 -12.14 -15.53
C ALA A 66 -37.07 -11.35 -16.53
N LYS A 67 -38.07 -10.59 -16.05
CA LYS A 67 -38.90 -9.71 -16.90
C LYS A 67 -38.10 -8.59 -17.57
N GLN A 68 -37.05 -8.09 -16.92
CA GLN A 68 -36.12 -7.12 -17.52
C GLN A 68 -35.12 -7.74 -18.50
N GLY A 69 -35.18 -9.06 -18.73
CA GLY A 69 -34.24 -9.77 -19.60
C GLY A 69 -32.82 -9.87 -19.05
N GLN A 70 -32.62 -9.64 -17.74
CA GLN A 70 -31.29 -9.67 -17.12
C GLN A 70 -30.81 -11.10 -16.83
N LEU A 71 -31.73 -12.03 -16.57
CA LEU A 71 -31.44 -13.43 -16.28
C LEU A 71 -32.49 -14.35 -16.89
N THR A 72 -32.14 -15.61 -17.08
CA THR A 72 -33.08 -16.65 -17.51
C THR A 72 -33.55 -17.43 -16.30
N LEU A 73 -34.85 -17.45 -16.05
CA LEU A 73 -35.47 -18.21 -14.97
C LEU A 73 -36.20 -19.42 -15.56
N LEU A 74 -35.84 -20.62 -15.13
CA LEU A 74 -36.42 -21.87 -15.63
C LEU A 74 -37.03 -22.67 -14.48
N ASP A 75 -38.11 -23.38 -14.78
CA ASP A 75 -38.69 -24.35 -13.86
C ASP A 75 -37.87 -25.64 -13.86
N LEU A 76 -37.32 -25.99 -12.70
CA LEU A 76 -36.60 -27.24 -12.48
C LEU A 76 -37.48 -28.46 -12.74
N ASP A 77 -38.78 -28.37 -12.45
CA ASP A 77 -39.73 -29.48 -12.62
C ASP A 77 -40.14 -29.70 -14.09
N GLU A 78 -39.84 -28.77 -14.99
CA GLU A 78 -40.13 -28.88 -16.43
C GLU A 78 -38.89 -29.25 -17.26
N LEU A 79 -37.71 -29.34 -16.62
CA LEU A 79 -36.47 -29.67 -17.33
C LEU A 79 -36.49 -31.12 -17.86
N PRO A 80 -35.95 -31.36 -19.08
CA PRO A 80 -35.74 -32.71 -19.59
C PRO A 80 -34.85 -33.53 -18.64
N THR A 81 -35.27 -34.75 -18.32
CA THR A 81 -34.56 -35.64 -17.39
C THR A 81 -34.57 -37.07 -17.87
N THR A 82 -33.52 -37.82 -17.52
CA THR A 82 -33.40 -39.26 -17.76
C THR A 82 -34.02 -40.11 -16.65
N ALA A 83 -34.70 -39.48 -15.69
CA ALA A 83 -35.38 -40.15 -14.59
C ALA A 83 -36.56 -41.03 -15.05
N ALA A 84 -36.81 -42.13 -14.34
CA ALA A 84 -37.85 -43.11 -14.69
C ALA A 84 -39.28 -42.64 -14.36
N GLY A 85 -39.46 -41.51 -13.68
CA GLY A 85 -40.74 -40.95 -13.28
C GLY A 85 -40.60 -39.71 -12.39
N ALA A 86 -41.73 -39.09 -12.03
CA ALA A 86 -41.77 -37.89 -11.17
C ALA A 86 -41.31 -38.14 -9.73
N ASP A 87 -41.44 -39.39 -9.25
CA ASP A 87 -41.09 -39.82 -7.88
C ASP A 87 -39.63 -40.31 -7.74
N ASP A 88 -38.81 -40.21 -8.80
CA ASP A 88 -37.39 -40.55 -8.71
C ASP A 88 -36.68 -39.59 -7.75
N TYR A 89 -36.15 -40.12 -6.65
CA TYR A 89 -35.42 -39.35 -5.62
C TYR A 89 -34.27 -38.51 -6.20
N TRP A 90 -33.68 -38.95 -7.31
CA TRP A 90 -32.57 -38.27 -7.98
C TRP A 90 -32.99 -37.47 -9.22
N ARG A 91 -34.30 -37.29 -9.45
CA ARG A 91 -34.84 -36.59 -10.62
C ARG A 91 -34.20 -35.22 -10.83
N ASP A 92 -34.20 -34.38 -9.79
CA ASP A 92 -33.71 -33.00 -9.85
C ASP A 92 -32.23 -32.97 -10.30
N ALA A 93 -31.41 -33.85 -9.74
CA ALA A 93 -29.99 -33.86 -10.06
C ALA A 93 -29.70 -34.42 -11.46
N LYS A 94 -30.45 -35.44 -11.92
CA LYS A 94 -30.38 -35.94 -13.30
C LYS A 94 -30.87 -34.91 -14.32
N ALA A 95 -31.88 -34.12 -13.97
CA ALA A 95 -32.38 -33.03 -14.78
C ALA A 95 -31.33 -31.92 -14.93
N ILE A 96 -30.70 -31.51 -13.81
CA ILE A 96 -29.60 -30.55 -13.81
C ILE A 96 -28.42 -31.08 -14.64
N ASP A 97 -28.07 -32.37 -14.53
CA ASP A 97 -27.01 -32.99 -15.32
C ASP A 97 -27.28 -32.91 -16.83
N SER A 98 -28.48 -33.29 -17.23
CA SER A 98 -28.94 -33.23 -18.62
C SER A 98 -28.98 -31.78 -19.14
N PHE A 99 -29.40 -30.84 -18.30
CA PHE A 99 -29.42 -29.42 -18.61
C PHE A 99 -28.01 -28.85 -18.82
N MET A 100 -27.05 -29.22 -17.96
CA MET A 100 -25.66 -28.79 -18.13
C MET A 100 -25.06 -29.25 -19.47
N TYR A 101 -25.45 -30.44 -19.97
CA TYR A 101 -25.04 -30.93 -21.28
C TYR A 101 -25.71 -30.21 -22.45
N SER A 102 -26.94 -29.72 -22.29
CA SER A 102 -27.67 -29.05 -23.37
C SER A 102 -27.25 -27.60 -23.59
N GLN A 103 -26.50 -27.01 -22.64
CA GLN A 103 -26.03 -25.64 -22.77
C GLN A 103 -24.86 -25.55 -23.78
N PRO A 104 -24.84 -24.50 -24.63
CA PRO A 104 -23.75 -24.30 -25.60
C PRO A 104 -22.40 -24.03 -24.94
N GLN A 105 -22.38 -23.56 -23.69
CA GLN A 105 -21.19 -23.41 -22.87
C GLN A 105 -21.45 -24.00 -21.48
N PRO A 106 -20.52 -24.77 -20.91
CA PRO A 106 -20.68 -25.30 -19.56
C PRO A 106 -20.66 -24.17 -18.54
N PRO A 107 -21.44 -24.27 -17.45
CA PRO A 107 -21.40 -23.29 -16.38
C PRO A 107 -20.01 -23.25 -15.74
N ARG A 108 -19.55 -22.04 -15.40
CA ARG A 108 -18.25 -21.82 -14.76
C ARG A 108 -18.34 -21.76 -13.24
N LEU A 109 -19.53 -21.51 -12.71
CA LEU A 109 -19.84 -21.58 -11.28
C LEU A 109 -21.24 -22.17 -11.12
N ILE A 110 -21.40 -23.01 -10.10
CA ILE A 110 -22.70 -23.52 -9.66
C ILE A 110 -22.92 -23.07 -8.22
N ILE A 111 -24.09 -22.47 -7.97
CA ILE A 111 -24.46 -21.94 -6.66
C ILE A 111 -25.78 -22.55 -6.24
N ILE A 112 -25.78 -23.37 -5.20
CA ILE A 112 -26.96 -24.05 -4.65
C ILE A 112 -27.43 -23.26 -3.43
N THR A 113 -28.67 -22.78 -3.47
CA THR A 113 -29.25 -21.91 -2.45
C THR A 113 -30.54 -22.46 -1.84
N ASP A 114 -31.17 -23.45 -2.48
CA ASP A 114 -32.41 -24.10 -2.02
C ASP A 114 -32.20 -25.11 -0.88
N THR A 115 -30.98 -25.23 -0.36
CA THR A 115 -30.66 -25.89 0.92
C THR A 115 -31.09 -25.04 2.14
N VAL A 116 -31.32 -23.74 1.93
CA VAL A 116 -31.92 -22.82 2.89
C VAL A 116 -33.42 -22.76 2.65
N THR A 117 -34.22 -22.90 3.71
CA THR A 117 -35.69 -22.91 3.63
C THR A 117 -36.22 -21.71 2.83
N SER A 118 -36.89 -21.98 1.71
CA SER A 118 -37.56 -20.97 0.89
C SER A 118 -38.98 -20.68 1.42
N ALA A 119 -39.58 -19.57 0.98
CA ALA A 119 -40.96 -19.20 1.32
C ALA A 119 -41.99 -20.30 0.97
N ASN A 120 -41.67 -21.16 -0.01
CA ASN A 120 -42.54 -22.26 -0.44
C ASN A 120 -42.32 -23.56 0.34
N GLY A 121 -41.54 -23.54 1.42
CA GLY A 121 -41.29 -24.70 2.29
C GLY A 121 -40.37 -25.79 1.70
N TYR A 122 -40.02 -25.71 0.42
CA TYR A 122 -39.04 -26.61 -0.21
C TYR A 122 -37.63 -26.36 0.34
N ARG A 123 -36.95 -27.46 0.71
CA ARG A 123 -35.56 -27.48 1.15
C ARG A 123 -34.88 -28.70 0.55
N ARG A 124 -33.80 -28.48 -0.21
CA ARG A 124 -32.99 -29.55 -0.79
C ARG A 124 -32.26 -30.32 0.31
N SER A 125 -32.27 -31.66 0.22
CA SER A 125 -31.54 -32.54 1.15
C SER A 125 -30.03 -32.47 0.92
N HIS A 126 -29.25 -32.81 1.97
CA HIS A 126 -27.79 -32.89 1.88
C HIS A 126 -27.36 -33.90 0.82
N ASP A 127 -27.97 -35.09 0.78
CA ASP A 127 -27.70 -36.13 -0.23
C ASP A 127 -27.85 -35.62 -1.67
N SER A 128 -28.93 -34.87 -1.95
CA SER A 128 -29.18 -34.27 -3.26
C SER A 128 -28.11 -33.24 -3.63
N ALA A 129 -27.75 -32.36 -2.69
CA ALA A 129 -26.70 -31.37 -2.89
C ALA A 129 -25.31 -32.01 -3.10
N GLN A 130 -25.00 -33.06 -2.33
CA GLN A 130 -23.76 -33.83 -2.45
C GLN A 130 -23.65 -34.49 -3.82
N TYR A 131 -24.74 -35.04 -4.34
CA TYR A 131 -24.77 -35.66 -5.66
C TYR A 131 -24.57 -34.63 -6.78
N ILE A 132 -25.23 -33.46 -6.69
CA ILE A 132 -24.97 -32.36 -7.64
C ILE A 132 -23.50 -31.95 -7.61
N ARG A 133 -22.92 -31.79 -6.41
CA ARG A 133 -21.49 -31.50 -6.23
C ARG A 133 -20.60 -32.57 -6.87
N GLN A 134 -20.94 -33.85 -6.74
CA GLN A 134 -20.20 -34.93 -7.37
C GLN A 134 -20.24 -34.83 -8.90
N LEU A 135 -21.40 -34.53 -9.49
CA LEU A 135 -21.53 -34.31 -10.93
C LEU A 135 -20.73 -33.09 -11.42
N SER A 136 -20.70 -32.01 -10.65
CA SER A 136 -19.92 -30.81 -10.96
C SER A 136 -18.41 -31.06 -10.90
N ARG A 137 -17.94 -31.84 -9.93
CA ARG A 137 -16.53 -32.22 -9.79
C ARG A 137 -15.98 -32.95 -11.01
N HIS A 138 -16.75 -33.87 -11.58
CA HIS A 138 -16.34 -34.60 -12.79
C HIS A 138 -16.09 -33.67 -13.98
N ARG A 139 -16.61 -32.44 -13.92
CA ARG A 139 -16.49 -31.42 -14.97
C ARG A 139 -15.57 -30.26 -14.57
N ALA A 140 -14.89 -30.36 -13.43
CA ALA A 140 -14.07 -29.30 -12.85
C ALA A 140 -14.82 -27.96 -12.69
N ILE A 141 -16.11 -28.02 -12.34
CA ILE A 141 -16.94 -26.84 -12.10
C ILE A 141 -17.01 -26.59 -10.58
N PRO A 142 -16.50 -25.45 -10.08
CA PRO A 142 -16.58 -25.10 -8.67
C PRO A 142 -18.03 -24.91 -8.20
N VAL A 143 -18.34 -25.46 -7.03
CA VAL A 143 -19.68 -25.39 -6.42
C VAL A 143 -19.64 -24.61 -5.11
N ASN A 144 -20.65 -23.78 -4.89
CA ASN A 144 -20.98 -23.23 -3.59
C ASN A 144 -22.36 -23.73 -3.15
N VAL A 145 -22.47 -24.23 -1.92
CA VAL A 145 -23.72 -24.73 -1.34
C VAL A 145 -24.03 -23.94 -0.07
N ALA A 146 -25.17 -23.26 -0.06
CA ALA A 146 -25.60 -22.50 1.10
C ALA A 146 -25.83 -23.41 2.32
N ASP A 147 -25.44 -22.94 3.50
CA ASP A 147 -25.54 -23.64 4.78
C ASP A 147 -24.85 -25.03 4.87
N MET A 148 -24.03 -25.40 3.87
CA MET A 148 -23.28 -26.67 3.82
C MET A 148 -21.82 -26.40 3.39
N PRO A 149 -20.97 -25.84 4.27
CA PRO A 149 -19.60 -25.44 3.95
C PRO A 149 -18.69 -26.61 3.58
N ASP A 150 -19.00 -27.83 4.04
CA ASP A 150 -18.32 -29.09 3.71
C ASP A 150 -18.42 -29.45 2.22
N LEU A 151 -19.47 -28.98 1.54
CA LEU A 151 -19.71 -29.23 0.11
C LEU A 151 -19.21 -28.10 -0.80
N CYS A 152 -18.64 -27.03 -0.24
CA CYS A 152 -18.22 -25.85 -1.00
C CYS A 152 -16.76 -25.96 -1.50
N ASP A 153 -16.55 -25.67 -2.78
CA ASP A 153 -15.21 -25.45 -3.35
C ASP A 153 -14.75 -24.00 -3.17
N PHE A 154 -15.69 -23.06 -3.00
CA PHE A 154 -15.41 -21.64 -2.74
C PHE A 154 -16.47 -21.02 -1.82
N THR A 155 -16.13 -19.89 -1.20
CA THR A 155 -17.03 -19.12 -0.34
C THR A 155 -17.18 -17.69 -0.82
N PHE A 156 -18.37 -17.12 -0.65
CA PHE A 156 -18.61 -15.71 -0.94
C PHE A 156 -18.03 -14.82 0.15
N LEU A 157 -17.24 -13.84 -0.24
CA LEU A 157 -16.70 -12.82 0.67
C LEU A 157 -17.78 -11.83 1.08
N SER A 158 -17.59 -11.17 2.23
CA SER A 158 -18.32 -9.94 2.55
C SER A 158 -17.74 -8.81 1.71
N THR A 159 -18.39 -8.50 0.58
CA THR A 159 -17.90 -7.51 -0.38
C THR A 159 -18.55 -6.14 -0.21
N GLN A 160 -17.80 -5.10 -0.58
CA GLN A 160 -18.31 -3.74 -0.82
C GLN A 160 -17.70 -3.24 -2.13
N ARG A 161 -18.56 -2.83 -3.06
CA ARG A 161 -18.16 -2.05 -4.23
C ARG A 161 -18.31 -0.57 -3.91
N PHE A 162 -17.29 0.21 -4.21
CA PHE A 162 -17.32 1.65 -3.97
C PHE A 162 -18.11 2.34 -5.07
N VAL A 163 -18.93 3.32 -4.70
CA VAL A 163 -19.64 4.19 -5.64
C VAL A 163 -18.93 5.52 -5.74
N ASP A 164 -18.96 6.11 -6.92
CA ASP A 164 -18.49 7.46 -7.14
C ASP A 164 -19.51 8.45 -6.52
N PRO A 165 -19.09 9.34 -5.60
CA PRO A 165 -20.01 10.23 -4.90
C PRO A 165 -20.58 11.34 -5.79
N GLU A 166 -19.94 11.71 -6.89
CA GLU A 166 -20.42 12.75 -7.82
C GLU A 166 -21.42 12.20 -8.82
N THR A 167 -21.16 11.00 -9.35
CA THR A 167 -21.99 10.40 -10.40
C THR A 167 -22.98 9.35 -9.90
N GLY A 168 -22.82 8.86 -8.67
CA GLY A 168 -23.59 7.75 -8.10
C GLY A 168 -23.33 6.40 -8.76
N LYS A 169 -22.40 6.30 -9.72
CA LYS A 169 -22.10 5.07 -10.46
C LYS A 169 -21.15 4.17 -9.66
N ALA A 170 -21.33 2.87 -9.79
CA ALA A 170 -20.46 1.89 -9.15
C ALA A 170 -19.06 1.90 -9.80
N GLY A 171 -18.05 2.21 -9.00
CA GLY A 171 -16.66 2.29 -9.41
C GLY A 171 -15.99 0.91 -9.56
N PRO A 172 -14.73 0.89 -10.02
CA PRO A 172 -13.95 -0.33 -10.21
C PRO A 172 -13.39 -0.90 -8.90
N LEU A 173 -13.33 -0.11 -7.83
CA LEU A 173 -12.78 -0.54 -6.55
C LEU A 173 -13.77 -1.43 -5.79
N GLN A 174 -13.27 -2.56 -5.31
CA GLN A 174 -13.99 -3.50 -4.46
C GLN A 174 -13.10 -3.94 -3.30
N VAL A 175 -13.70 -4.17 -2.14
CA VAL A 175 -13.06 -4.79 -0.97
C VAL A 175 -13.86 -6.01 -0.56
N GLY A 176 -13.19 -7.11 -0.21
CA GLY A 176 -13.80 -8.35 0.25
C GLY A 176 -13.16 -8.84 1.55
N VAL A 177 -13.98 -9.29 2.50
CA VAL A 177 -13.53 -9.85 3.79
C VAL A 177 -14.04 -11.28 3.96
N THR A 178 -13.16 -12.20 4.37
CA THR A 178 -13.53 -13.56 4.81
C THR A 178 -12.95 -13.85 6.19
N THR A 179 -13.65 -14.70 6.93
CA THR A 179 -13.18 -15.28 8.20
C THR A 179 -13.01 -16.80 8.07
N ASN A 180 -12.85 -17.32 6.84
CA ASN A 180 -12.78 -18.77 6.55
C ASN A 180 -13.91 -19.57 7.23
N GLY A 181 -15.14 -19.04 7.17
CA GLY A 181 -16.33 -19.66 7.76
C GLY A 181 -16.50 -19.49 9.29
N GLN A 182 -15.53 -18.92 10.01
CA GLN A 182 -15.57 -18.84 11.48
C GLN A 182 -16.44 -17.71 12.05
N GLY A 183 -16.88 -16.75 11.24
CA GLY A 183 -17.52 -15.53 11.76
C GLY A 183 -18.15 -14.65 10.70
N CYS A 184 -19.19 -15.13 10.01
CA CYS A 184 -19.84 -14.39 8.91
C CYS A 184 -20.36 -13.00 9.32
N ARG A 185 -20.88 -12.84 10.55
CA ARG A 185 -21.33 -11.53 11.06
C ARG A 185 -20.16 -10.58 11.35
N LEU A 186 -19.04 -11.12 11.82
CA LEU A 186 -17.83 -10.37 12.08
C LEU A 186 -17.21 -9.86 10.79
N ALA A 187 -17.18 -10.69 9.73
CA ALA A 187 -16.73 -10.28 8.40
C ALA A 187 -17.47 -9.02 7.90
N GLY A 188 -18.79 -8.96 8.11
CA GLY A 188 -19.60 -7.79 7.75
C GLY A 188 -19.37 -6.55 8.63
N ARG A 189 -18.93 -6.72 9.88
CA ARG A 189 -18.50 -5.60 10.75
C ARG A 189 -17.14 -5.08 10.30
N ILE A 190 -16.15 -5.95 10.15
CA ILE A 190 -14.80 -5.59 9.69
C ILE A 190 -14.87 -4.86 8.35
N ARG A 191 -15.67 -5.36 7.40
CA ARG A 191 -15.91 -4.68 6.13
C ARG A 191 -16.40 -3.24 6.31
N ARG A 192 -17.37 -3.00 7.22
CA ARG A 192 -17.88 -1.64 7.48
C ARG A 192 -16.82 -0.73 8.08
N ASP A 193 -16.02 -1.25 9.00
CA ASP A 193 -14.93 -0.49 9.63
C ASP A 193 -13.85 -0.11 8.59
N ILE A 194 -13.49 -1.03 7.69
CA ILE A 194 -12.60 -0.75 6.56
C ILE A 194 -13.19 0.34 5.64
N VAL A 195 -14.46 0.20 5.27
CA VAL A 195 -15.14 1.16 4.38
C VAL A 195 -15.24 2.54 5.02
N ALA A 196 -15.46 2.62 6.34
CA ALA A 196 -15.50 3.88 7.08
C ALA A 196 -14.13 4.55 7.21
N GLY A 197 -13.05 3.76 7.29
CA GLY A 197 -11.67 4.26 7.35
C GLY A 197 -11.11 4.78 6.02
N LEU A 198 -11.70 4.39 4.89
CA LEU A 198 -11.26 4.83 3.56
C LEU A 198 -11.87 6.21 3.17
N PRO A 199 -11.12 7.08 2.47
CA PRO A 199 -11.66 8.33 1.94
C PRO A 199 -12.85 8.07 1.00
N LYS A 200 -13.88 8.91 1.06
CA LYS A 200 -15.10 8.76 0.24
C LYS A 200 -14.81 8.79 -1.27
N GLU A 201 -13.76 9.49 -1.66
CA GLU A 201 -13.38 9.72 -3.05
C GLU A 201 -12.52 8.59 -3.65
N VAL A 202 -12.21 7.55 -2.86
CA VAL A 202 -11.28 6.47 -3.25
C VAL A 202 -11.74 5.74 -4.52
N GLY A 203 -13.03 5.51 -4.68
CA GLY A 203 -13.58 4.87 -5.90
C GLY A 203 -13.34 5.72 -7.16
N GLY A 204 -13.52 7.03 -7.06
CA GLY A 204 -13.25 7.99 -8.13
C GLY A 204 -11.76 8.03 -8.48
N ALA A 205 -10.89 8.04 -7.47
CA ALA A 205 -9.44 8.00 -7.67
C ALA A 205 -8.99 6.78 -8.50
N VAL A 206 -9.49 5.58 -8.19
CA VAL A 206 -9.15 4.36 -8.96
C VAL A 206 -9.63 4.47 -10.41
N ALA A 207 -10.83 5.00 -10.64
CA ALA A 207 -11.36 5.21 -12.00
C ALA A 207 -10.51 6.20 -12.80
N LYS A 208 -10.10 7.32 -12.17
CA LYS A 208 -9.26 8.36 -12.78
C LYS A 208 -7.86 7.85 -13.11
N VAL A 209 -7.25 7.06 -12.23
CA VAL A 209 -5.97 6.38 -12.50
C VAL A 209 -6.10 5.38 -13.65
N GLY A 210 -7.20 4.62 -13.69
CA GLY A 210 -7.50 3.72 -14.82
C GLY A 210 -7.61 4.48 -16.14
N ARG A 211 -8.25 5.65 -16.14
CA ARG A 211 -8.35 6.52 -17.30
C ARG A 211 -7.01 7.13 -17.71
N LEU A 212 -6.21 7.59 -16.77
CA LEU A 212 -4.84 8.05 -17.00
C LEU A 212 -3.98 6.96 -17.65
N ARG A 213 -4.14 5.69 -17.21
CA ARG A 213 -3.49 4.53 -17.82
C ARG A 213 -3.95 4.29 -19.26
N ALA A 214 -5.24 4.48 -19.55
CA ALA A 214 -5.79 4.33 -20.90
C ALA A 214 -5.28 5.43 -21.84
N LEU A 215 -5.27 6.70 -21.40
CA LEU A 215 -4.70 7.83 -22.16
C LEU A 215 -3.20 7.64 -22.44
N ALA A 216 -2.47 7.07 -21.49
CA ALA A 216 -1.06 6.72 -21.68
C ALA A 216 -0.84 5.63 -22.75
N LYS A 217 -1.86 4.79 -23.04
CA LYS A 217 -1.81 3.72 -24.06
C LYS A 217 -2.38 4.13 -25.42
N ALA A 218 -3.41 4.98 -25.46
CA ALA A 218 -4.15 5.32 -26.68
C ALA A 218 -3.37 6.22 -27.67
N SER A 219 -2.29 6.86 -27.25
CA SER A 219 -1.49 7.73 -28.13
C SER A 219 -0.62 7.02 -29.16
N ASP A 220 -0.60 5.68 -29.15
CA ASP A 220 0.36 4.86 -29.89
C ASP A 220 -0.30 3.86 -30.88
N GLU A 221 -1.51 4.15 -31.37
CA GLU A 221 -2.27 3.30 -32.32
C GLU A 221 -1.65 3.14 -33.75
N GLN A 222 -0.32 3.21 -33.88
CA GLN A 222 0.42 2.79 -35.08
C GLN A 222 1.31 1.57 -34.86
N MET A 223 1.03 0.76 -33.84
CA MET A 223 1.68 -0.56 -33.66
C MET A 223 0.67 -1.68 -33.87
N ASP A 224 0.97 -2.55 -34.84
CA ASP A 224 0.23 -3.75 -35.20
C ASP A 224 -0.09 -4.61 -33.97
N ILE A 225 -1.37 -4.87 -33.75
CA ILE A 225 -1.94 -5.58 -32.60
C ILE A 225 -1.91 -7.09 -32.88
N SER A 226 -0.74 -7.71 -33.04
CA SER A 226 -0.71 -9.17 -33.23
C SER A 226 0.01 -10.00 -32.18
N GLU A 227 1.00 -9.52 -31.42
CA GLU A 227 1.69 -10.44 -30.47
C GLU A 227 2.08 -9.86 -29.08
N GLU A 228 2.15 -8.53 -28.87
CA GLU A 228 2.70 -7.98 -27.61
C GLU A 228 1.66 -7.36 -26.66
N GLY A 229 0.37 -7.31 -27.02
CA GLY A 229 -0.70 -6.77 -26.16
C GLY A 229 -0.94 -7.57 -24.86
N GLN A 230 -0.44 -8.81 -24.80
CA GLN A 230 -0.55 -9.69 -23.64
C GLN A 230 0.59 -9.54 -22.61
N GLU A 231 1.80 -9.15 -23.02
CA GLU A 231 2.95 -9.06 -22.08
C GLU A 231 2.86 -7.90 -21.09
N LEU A 232 2.05 -6.87 -21.37
CA LEU A 232 1.88 -5.71 -20.49
C LEU A 232 0.81 -5.89 -19.40
N ASN A 233 0.07 -7.00 -19.40
CA ASN A 233 -1.06 -7.21 -18.51
C ASN A 233 -0.86 -8.28 -17.44
N GLU A 234 0.03 -9.28 -17.60
CA GLU A 234 0.08 -10.40 -16.63
C GLU A 234 1.43 -10.77 -15.99
N ASP A 235 2.62 -10.50 -16.54
CA ASP A 235 3.86 -10.99 -15.89
C ASP A 235 5.10 -10.11 -16.09
N CYS A 236 4.95 -8.80 -15.97
CA CYS A 236 6.13 -7.92 -15.87
C CYS A 236 6.42 -7.67 -14.38
N ALA A 237 7.58 -8.12 -13.91
CA ALA A 237 8.15 -7.75 -12.62
C ALA A 237 7.85 -6.27 -12.33
N PRO A 238 7.41 -5.92 -11.11
CA PRO A 238 6.91 -4.58 -10.80
C PRO A 238 7.92 -3.55 -11.29
N VAL A 239 7.50 -2.73 -12.26
CA VAL A 239 8.32 -1.63 -12.77
C VAL A 239 8.58 -0.73 -11.57
N THR A 240 9.75 -0.88 -10.96
CA THR A 240 10.09 -0.21 -9.72
C THR A 240 9.84 1.30 -9.87
N PRO A 241 8.95 1.91 -9.06
CA PRO A 241 8.68 3.35 -9.10
C PRO A 241 9.93 4.22 -8.86
N ASN A 242 11.01 3.58 -8.37
CA ASN A 242 12.26 4.14 -7.92
C ASN A 242 13.22 4.57 -9.05
N VAL A 243 12.93 4.26 -10.32
CA VAL A 243 13.72 4.75 -11.46
C VAL A 243 13.07 6.02 -12.02
N PRO A 244 13.81 7.14 -12.14
CA PRO A 244 13.29 8.37 -12.72
C PRO A 244 12.62 8.15 -14.07
N VAL A 245 11.55 8.89 -14.30
CA VAL A 245 10.97 9.02 -15.63
C VAL A 245 11.87 9.95 -16.43
N PRO A 246 12.46 9.51 -17.56
CA PRO A 246 13.26 10.39 -18.40
C PRO A 246 12.44 11.63 -18.79
N GLN A 247 13.08 12.81 -18.79
CA GLN A 247 12.44 14.01 -19.33
C GLN A 247 12.15 13.81 -20.81
N ARG A 248 11.08 14.45 -21.29
CA ARG A 248 10.71 14.42 -22.71
C ARG A 248 11.89 14.94 -23.54
N GLN A 249 12.34 14.14 -24.48
CA GLN A 249 13.32 14.54 -25.50
C GLN A 249 12.58 14.94 -26.78
N ALA A 250 13.15 15.85 -27.56
CA ALA A 250 12.53 16.32 -28.81
C ALA A 250 12.42 15.19 -29.87
N GLU A 251 13.29 14.19 -29.78
CA GLU A 251 13.39 13.03 -30.68
C GLU A 251 13.05 11.71 -29.96
N GLU A 252 11.95 11.67 -29.19
CA GLU A 252 11.51 10.42 -28.53
C GLU A 252 10.77 9.49 -29.51
N SER A 253 11.16 8.21 -29.54
CA SER A 253 10.41 7.18 -30.24
C SER A 253 9.03 6.95 -29.58
N ALA A 254 8.04 6.48 -30.35
CA ALA A 254 6.71 6.17 -29.80
C ALA A 254 6.78 5.19 -28.61
N ARG A 255 7.67 4.19 -28.69
CA ARG A 255 7.91 3.21 -27.62
C ARG A 255 8.47 3.85 -26.34
N GLU A 256 9.39 4.80 -26.46
CA GLU A 256 9.95 5.51 -25.30
C GLU A 256 8.93 6.45 -24.66
N ARG A 257 8.09 7.09 -25.47
CA ARG A 257 6.96 7.92 -25.01
C ARG A 257 5.95 7.11 -24.19
N ALA A 258 5.54 5.93 -24.69
CA ALA A 258 4.62 5.03 -23.99
C ALA A 258 5.18 4.60 -22.62
N ARG A 259 6.45 4.18 -22.59
CA ARG A 259 7.14 3.76 -21.36
C ARG A 259 7.27 4.92 -20.37
N ARG A 260 7.56 6.13 -20.85
CA ARG A 260 7.63 7.36 -20.04
C ARG A 260 6.28 7.67 -19.39
N ARG A 261 5.20 7.67 -20.19
CA ARG A 261 3.82 7.94 -19.73
C ARG A 261 3.32 6.88 -18.74
N MET A 262 3.60 5.60 -18.97
CA MET A 262 3.22 4.52 -18.04
C MET A 262 3.94 4.63 -16.69
N LYS A 263 5.21 5.06 -16.67
CA LYS A 263 5.89 5.35 -15.41
C LYS A 263 5.30 6.56 -14.67
N TRP A 264 4.83 7.58 -15.40
CA TRP A 264 4.11 8.71 -14.80
C TRP A 264 2.83 8.25 -14.11
N VAL A 265 2.06 7.36 -14.75
CA VAL A 265 0.86 6.74 -14.14
C VAL A 265 1.22 6.05 -12.82
N ALA A 266 2.27 5.22 -12.80
CA ALA A 266 2.72 4.53 -11.59
C ALA A 266 3.12 5.51 -10.47
N GLN A 267 3.89 6.56 -10.78
CA GLN A 267 4.30 7.54 -9.79
C GLN A 267 3.14 8.40 -9.26
N VAL A 268 2.22 8.82 -10.13
CA VAL A 268 1.05 9.60 -9.71
C VAL A 268 0.16 8.76 -8.79
N SER A 269 -0.05 7.48 -9.13
CA SER A 269 -0.86 6.55 -8.31
C SER A 269 -0.27 6.33 -6.92
N GLU A 270 1.06 6.24 -6.82
CA GLU A 270 1.76 5.97 -5.54
C GLU A 270 1.85 7.20 -4.63
N TYR A 271 2.09 8.39 -5.20
CA TYR A 271 2.51 9.55 -4.42
C TYR A 271 1.46 10.66 -4.28
N TRP A 272 0.39 10.66 -5.07
CA TRP A 272 -0.62 11.73 -4.98
C TRP A 272 -1.71 11.38 -3.97
N PRO A 273 -2.21 12.36 -3.19
CA PRO A 273 -3.35 12.14 -2.31
C PRO A 273 -4.57 11.63 -3.09
N ILE A 274 -5.28 10.65 -2.53
CA ILE A 274 -6.47 10.03 -3.13
C ILE A 274 -7.50 11.08 -3.59
N ARG A 275 -7.78 12.10 -2.75
CA ARG A 275 -8.70 13.20 -3.10
C ARG A 275 -8.32 13.92 -4.37
N ARG A 276 -7.02 14.14 -4.57
CA ARG A 276 -6.51 14.83 -5.74
C ARG A 276 -6.64 13.98 -6.99
N LEU A 277 -6.31 12.69 -6.90
CA LEU A 277 -6.51 11.74 -7.98
C LEU A 277 -7.97 11.69 -8.44
N ALA A 278 -8.90 11.73 -7.49
CA ALA A 278 -10.33 11.74 -7.79
C ALA A 278 -10.79 13.02 -8.55
N GLN A 279 -10.20 14.17 -8.24
CA GLN A 279 -10.58 15.47 -8.81
C GLN A 279 -9.94 15.80 -10.16
N MET A 280 -9.06 14.94 -10.69
CA MET A 280 -8.33 15.23 -11.93
C MET A 280 -9.27 15.35 -13.14
N THR A 281 -9.08 16.41 -13.94
CA THR A 281 -9.75 16.57 -15.24
C THR A 281 -8.97 15.86 -16.35
N GLU A 282 -9.59 15.68 -17.52
CA GLU A 282 -8.91 15.06 -18.67
C GLU A 282 -7.78 15.94 -19.20
N GLU A 283 -7.96 17.26 -19.20
CA GLU A 283 -6.94 18.22 -19.61
C GLU A 283 -5.73 18.17 -18.67
N GLU A 284 -5.97 18.04 -17.35
CA GLU A 284 -4.92 17.86 -16.36
C GLU A 284 -4.19 16.52 -16.53
N MET A 285 -4.92 15.44 -16.83
CA MET A 285 -4.35 14.12 -17.13
C MET A 285 -3.40 14.19 -18.32
N ASP A 286 -3.83 14.80 -19.42
CA ASP A 286 -3.01 14.96 -20.62
C ASP A 286 -1.79 15.85 -20.34
N ALA A 287 -1.97 16.95 -19.60
CA ALA A 287 -0.86 17.84 -19.23
C ALA A 287 0.20 17.13 -18.35
N ILE A 288 -0.23 16.22 -17.45
CA ILE A 288 0.65 15.38 -16.63
C ILE A 288 1.42 14.38 -17.51
N LEU A 289 0.73 13.71 -18.44
CA LEU A 289 1.34 12.74 -19.35
C LEU A 289 2.31 13.39 -20.35
N ASP A 290 2.02 14.64 -20.76
CA ASP A 290 2.85 15.47 -21.63
C ASP A 290 4.00 16.18 -20.91
N GLY A 291 3.98 16.20 -19.57
CA GLY A 291 4.98 16.87 -18.74
C GLY A 291 4.94 18.40 -18.81
N ARG A 292 3.81 19.00 -19.21
CA ARG A 292 3.68 20.45 -19.43
C ARG A 292 3.25 21.25 -18.21
N ASP A 293 2.50 20.68 -17.28
CA ASP A 293 2.03 21.39 -16.10
C ASP A 293 2.37 20.66 -14.80
N GLY A 294 2.76 21.43 -13.79
CA GLY A 294 2.65 20.97 -12.42
C GLY A 294 1.71 21.87 -11.65
N LEU A 295 0.72 21.24 -11.01
CA LEU A 295 0.05 21.65 -9.78
C LEU A 295 -0.31 23.15 -9.67
N ARG A 296 -1.47 23.53 -10.22
CA ARG A 296 -2.30 24.62 -9.65
C ARG A 296 -3.45 23.98 -8.88
N SER A 297 -3.78 24.53 -7.71
CA SER A 297 -5.01 24.19 -6.98
C SER A 297 -6.06 25.30 -7.17
N PRO A 298 -7.35 24.96 -7.25
CA PRO A 298 -8.44 25.91 -7.46
C PRO A 298 -8.81 26.66 -6.17
N THR A 299 -9.06 27.96 -6.29
CA THR A 299 -9.63 28.84 -5.25
C THR A 299 -11.08 28.47 -4.92
N PRO A 300 -11.48 28.49 -3.63
CA PRO A 300 -12.88 28.72 -3.27
C PRO A 300 -13.08 29.94 -2.32
N PRO A 301 -14.34 30.42 -2.20
CA PRO A 301 -14.69 31.69 -1.56
C PRO A 301 -14.99 31.57 -0.06
N GLY A 302 -14.78 32.68 0.66
CA GLY A 302 -15.59 33.09 1.82
C GLY A 302 -15.22 32.53 3.20
N THR A 303 -14.57 33.38 4.01
CA THR A 303 -14.48 33.46 5.49
C THR A 303 -14.90 32.27 6.39
N PRO A 304 -14.01 31.77 7.27
CA PRO A 304 -14.40 30.92 8.40
C PRO A 304 -14.82 31.75 9.65
N PRO A 305 -15.69 31.22 10.53
CA PRO A 305 -15.97 31.80 11.84
C PRO A 305 -14.94 31.38 12.90
N GLU A 306 -14.75 32.25 13.89
CA GLU A 306 -13.77 32.18 14.99
C GLU A 306 -14.04 31.07 16.01
N GLU A 307 -12.99 30.37 16.45
CA GLU A 307 -12.98 29.55 17.67
C GLU A 307 -11.83 29.90 18.62
N ILE A 308 -12.23 30.52 19.73
CA ILE A 308 -11.83 30.40 21.15
C ILE A 308 -10.37 29.99 21.46
N ALA A 309 -9.63 30.95 22.02
CA ALA A 309 -8.26 30.83 22.50
C ALA A 309 -8.16 30.08 23.84
N LEU A 310 -7.32 29.04 23.87
CA LEU A 310 -6.76 28.46 25.09
C LEU A 310 -5.44 29.16 25.44
N THR A 311 -5.32 29.56 26.71
CA THR A 311 -4.26 30.37 27.31
C THR A 311 -2.87 29.76 27.18
N THR A 312 -1.92 30.56 26.69
CA THR A 312 -0.54 30.17 26.34
C THR A 312 0.40 30.10 27.56
N PRO A 313 1.28 29.08 27.68
CA PRO A 313 2.28 28.98 28.75
C PRO A 313 3.45 29.96 28.60
N ILE A 314 4.12 30.29 29.72
CA ILE A 314 5.25 31.24 29.86
C ILE A 314 6.51 30.82 29.05
N HIS A 315 6.59 29.57 28.57
CA HIS A 315 7.72 29.05 27.78
C HIS A 315 7.44 29.00 26.27
N ASP A 316 6.38 29.65 25.78
CA ASP A 316 6.12 29.70 24.34
C ASP A 316 7.27 30.42 23.63
N LEU A 317 7.86 29.76 22.62
CA LEU A 317 8.85 30.39 21.75
C LEU A 317 8.12 31.52 21.03
N SER A 318 8.23 32.74 21.55
CA SER A 318 7.61 33.92 20.93
C SER A 318 8.27 34.15 19.57
N LEU A 319 7.65 33.61 18.54
CA LEU A 319 8.01 33.84 17.15
C LEU A 319 7.56 35.25 16.78
N SER A 320 8.34 36.26 17.20
CA SER A 320 8.05 37.69 17.05
C SER A 320 7.48 38.02 15.66
N PRO A 321 6.45 38.87 15.58
CA PRO A 321 5.89 39.28 14.29
C PRO A 321 6.97 40.03 13.48
N PRO A 322 7.06 39.77 12.15
CA PRO A 322 8.17 40.26 11.34
C PRO A 322 8.17 41.80 11.20
N THR A 323 9.36 42.34 10.95
CA THR A 323 9.57 43.70 10.40
C THR A 323 9.13 43.72 8.92
N ARG A 324 9.26 44.84 8.19
CA ARG A 324 8.75 45.02 6.80
C ARG A 324 9.16 43.95 5.74
N ARG A 325 9.98 42.94 6.06
CA ARG A 325 10.37 41.81 5.19
C ARG A 325 9.81 40.48 5.74
N GLY A 326 9.49 39.54 4.85
CA GLY A 326 8.97 38.21 5.22
C GLY A 326 10.00 37.36 5.95
N ARG A 327 9.58 36.19 6.45
CA ARG A 327 10.42 35.28 7.26
C ARG A 327 10.36 33.85 6.75
N ILE A 328 11.43 33.09 6.99
CA ILE A 328 11.56 31.70 6.53
C ILE A 328 11.79 30.80 7.74
N PHE A 329 10.95 29.78 7.90
CA PHE A 329 11.14 28.69 8.86
C PHE A 329 11.62 27.46 8.12
N LEU A 330 12.68 26.82 8.61
CA LEU A 330 13.19 25.55 8.10
C LEU A 330 12.94 24.48 9.15
N VAL A 331 11.91 23.67 8.95
CA VAL A 331 11.35 22.84 10.04
C VAL A 331 11.35 21.36 9.68
N GLY A 332 11.58 20.52 10.69
CA GLY A 332 11.53 19.07 10.55
C GLY A 332 10.13 18.50 10.82
N SER A 333 9.63 17.64 9.94
CA SER A 333 8.33 16.97 10.08
C SER A 333 8.33 15.76 11.01
N GLY A 334 9.51 15.30 11.44
CA GLY A 334 9.63 13.97 12.04
C GLY A 334 9.65 12.85 11.00
N PRO A 335 9.77 11.57 11.44
CA PRO A 335 9.90 10.41 10.55
C PRO A 335 8.61 10.10 9.75
N GLY A 336 7.44 10.34 10.34
CA GLY A 336 6.17 10.21 9.66
C GLY A 336 4.92 10.47 10.53
N HIS A 337 4.88 9.92 11.75
CA HIS A 337 3.73 10.10 12.65
C HIS A 337 3.51 11.58 13.00
N PRO A 338 2.28 12.13 12.86
CA PRO A 338 1.97 13.53 13.17
C PRO A 338 2.34 13.94 14.60
N SER A 339 2.15 13.04 15.57
CA SER A 339 2.42 13.25 17.00
C SER A 339 3.93 13.36 17.32
N LEU A 340 4.81 13.10 16.35
CA LEU A 340 6.26 13.33 16.46
C LEU A 340 6.68 14.71 15.93
N LEU A 341 5.74 15.53 15.47
CA LEU A 341 6.01 16.95 15.22
C LEU A 341 6.35 17.63 16.54
N THR A 342 7.42 18.42 16.53
CA THR A 342 7.67 19.31 17.65
C THR A 342 6.56 20.34 17.73
N VAL A 343 6.24 20.81 18.94
CA VAL A 343 5.25 21.87 19.16
C VAL A 343 5.60 23.11 18.32
N ALA A 344 6.89 23.40 18.17
CA ALA A 344 7.39 24.50 17.36
C ALA A 344 7.10 24.30 15.86
N THR A 345 7.36 23.10 15.30
CA THR A 345 7.00 22.80 13.90
C THR A 345 5.48 22.87 13.71
N HIS A 346 4.71 22.30 14.63
CA HIS A 346 3.26 22.34 14.58
C HIS A 346 2.73 23.78 14.57
N ALA A 347 3.22 24.64 15.47
CA ALA A 347 2.87 26.06 15.50
C ALA A 347 3.30 26.82 14.22
N ALA A 348 4.49 26.52 13.69
CA ALA A 348 4.96 27.10 12.44
C ALA A 348 4.00 26.77 11.28
N LEU A 349 3.57 25.50 11.17
CA LEU A 349 2.66 25.04 10.12
C LEU A 349 1.23 25.58 10.29
N THR A 350 0.70 25.62 11.51
CA THR A 350 -0.72 25.89 11.76
C THR A 350 -1.05 27.36 12.03
N LYS A 351 -0.14 28.10 12.67
CA LYS A 351 -0.41 29.48 13.12
C LYS A 351 0.29 30.53 12.27
N HIS A 352 1.38 30.17 11.59
CA HIS A 352 2.29 31.15 11.01
C HIS A 352 2.48 31.01 9.50
N ALA A 353 2.38 29.80 8.96
CA ALA A 353 2.63 29.56 7.55
C ALA A 353 1.63 30.32 6.66
N GLN A 354 2.16 31.01 5.66
CA GLN A 354 1.37 31.53 4.53
C GLN A 354 1.71 30.77 3.24
N LEU A 355 2.92 30.21 3.18
CA LEU A 355 3.37 29.28 2.15
C LEU A 355 4.14 28.13 2.81
N VAL A 356 3.78 26.90 2.52
CA VAL A 356 4.53 25.70 2.92
C VAL A 356 5.23 25.10 1.71
N LEU A 357 6.55 24.98 1.80
CA LEU A 357 7.40 24.34 0.81
C LEU A 357 7.83 22.96 1.35
N SER A 358 7.12 21.90 0.95
CA SER A 358 7.32 20.56 1.50
C SER A 358 8.22 19.69 0.63
N ASP A 359 9.06 18.86 1.27
CA ASP A 359 9.67 17.71 0.60
C ASP A 359 8.61 16.67 0.20
N LYS A 360 8.92 15.90 -0.86
CA LYS A 360 8.07 14.81 -1.34
C LYS A 360 7.85 13.71 -0.30
N LEU A 361 8.86 13.46 0.54
CA LEU A 361 8.83 12.36 1.49
C LEU A 361 8.05 12.67 2.78
N VAL A 362 7.55 13.89 2.95
CA VAL A 362 6.69 14.24 4.09
C VAL A 362 5.34 13.52 3.92
N PRO A 363 4.91 12.71 4.90
CA PRO A 363 3.68 11.95 4.76
C PRO A 363 2.41 12.79 4.77
N ALA A 364 1.36 12.26 4.14
CA ALA A 364 0.08 12.93 3.99
C ALA A 364 -0.59 13.33 5.32
N ALA A 365 -0.42 12.52 6.37
CA ALA A 365 -0.97 12.80 7.69
C ALA A 365 -0.39 14.09 8.31
N VAL A 366 0.89 14.39 8.07
CA VAL A 366 1.51 15.66 8.48
C VAL A 366 0.98 16.82 7.64
N LEU A 367 0.87 16.63 6.31
CA LEU A 367 0.37 17.67 5.42
C LEU A 367 -1.10 18.02 5.71
N ALA A 368 -1.90 17.07 6.19
CA ALA A 368 -3.29 17.29 6.57
C ALA A 368 -3.47 18.23 7.77
N LEU A 369 -2.41 18.45 8.57
CA LEU A 369 -2.43 19.43 9.66
C LEU A 369 -2.31 20.87 9.16
N ILE A 370 -1.85 21.08 7.93
CA ILE A 370 -1.70 22.41 7.36
C ILE A 370 -3.09 22.99 7.12
N PRO A 371 -3.40 24.21 7.62
CA PRO A 371 -4.71 24.81 7.42
C PRO A 371 -5.01 24.97 5.93
N PRO A 372 -6.26 24.76 5.49
CA PRO A 372 -6.63 24.75 4.08
C PRO A 372 -6.41 26.09 3.36
N GLY A 373 -6.28 27.20 4.09
CA GLY A 373 -5.98 28.53 3.54
C GLY A 373 -4.49 28.80 3.26
N VAL A 374 -3.61 27.85 3.60
CA VAL A 374 -2.16 27.99 3.41
C VAL A 374 -1.75 27.33 2.09
N GLU A 375 -1.03 28.06 1.24
CA GLU A 375 -0.52 27.52 -0.02
C GLU A 375 0.53 26.44 0.28
N VAL A 376 0.41 25.24 -0.33
CA VAL A 376 1.38 24.14 -0.17
C VAL A 376 2.00 23.79 -1.52
N ARG A 377 3.33 23.92 -1.63
CA ARG A 377 4.11 23.52 -2.80
C ARG A 377 5.04 22.35 -2.46
N ILE A 378 4.85 21.22 -3.14
CA ILE A 378 5.62 20.00 -2.90
C ILE A 378 6.78 19.90 -3.90
N ALA A 379 7.97 19.55 -3.41
CA ALA A 379 9.18 19.39 -4.21
C ALA A 379 9.01 18.36 -5.34
N ARG A 380 9.44 18.72 -6.55
CA ARG A 380 9.51 17.81 -7.71
C ARG A 380 10.82 17.01 -7.71
N LYS A 381 11.11 16.32 -6.60
CA LYS A 381 12.39 15.62 -6.41
C LYS A 381 12.34 14.22 -7.06
N PHE A 382 12.98 14.09 -8.21
CA PHE A 382 13.23 12.81 -8.89
C PHE A 382 14.68 12.36 -8.66
N PRO A 383 15.00 11.06 -8.62
CA PRO A 383 16.39 10.63 -8.61
C PRO A 383 17.13 11.24 -9.82
N GLY A 384 18.31 11.81 -9.60
CA GLY A 384 19.07 12.53 -10.64
C GLY A 384 18.74 14.03 -10.82
N ASN A 385 17.61 14.54 -10.32
CA ASN A 385 17.26 15.98 -10.35
C ASN A 385 17.06 16.59 -8.95
N ALA A 386 17.73 16.02 -7.94
CA ALA A 386 17.60 16.46 -6.55
C ALA A 386 18.08 17.90 -6.32
N ASP A 387 19.11 18.33 -7.06
CA ASP A 387 19.69 19.67 -6.96
C ASP A 387 18.79 20.73 -7.59
N GLY A 388 18.22 20.47 -8.77
CA GLY A 388 17.31 21.39 -9.45
C GLY A 388 16.04 21.64 -8.62
N ALA A 389 15.42 20.58 -8.10
CA ALA A 389 14.23 20.69 -7.26
C ALA A 389 14.49 21.45 -5.95
N GLN A 390 15.71 21.35 -5.40
CA GLN A 390 16.08 22.11 -4.21
C GLN A 390 16.29 23.59 -4.52
N ASN A 391 16.97 23.92 -5.63
CA ASN A 391 17.14 25.30 -6.07
C ASN A 391 15.79 25.98 -6.33
N GLU A 392 14.87 25.29 -7.01
CA GLU A 392 13.52 25.79 -7.27
C GLU A 392 12.77 26.15 -5.98
N LEU A 393 12.85 25.31 -4.94
CA LEU A 393 12.23 25.60 -3.65
C LEU A 393 12.92 26.75 -2.92
N MET A 394 14.25 26.83 -2.99
CA MET A 394 14.99 27.93 -2.38
C MET A 394 14.65 29.27 -3.04
N GLU A 395 14.56 29.32 -4.36
CA GLU A 395 14.14 30.50 -5.12
C GLU A 395 12.71 30.91 -4.78
N ALA A 396 11.78 29.94 -4.73
CA ALA A 396 10.40 30.18 -4.33
C ALA A 396 10.28 30.74 -2.90
N ALA A 397 11.10 30.24 -1.97
CA ALA A 397 11.13 30.75 -0.60
C ALA A 397 11.59 32.22 -0.55
N ILE A 398 12.64 32.56 -1.31
CA ILE A 398 13.15 33.92 -1.40
C ILE A 398 12.12 34.86 -2.04
N GLU A 399 11.49 34.45 -3.13
CA GLU A 399 10.46 35.25 -3.78
C GLU A 399 9.31 35.56 -2.82
N ALA A 400 8.76 34.53 -2.17
CA ALA A 400 7.67 34.71 -1.21
C ALA A 400 8.09 35.55 0.01
N ALA A 401 9.29 35.35 0.55
CA ALA A 401 9.80 36.14 1.67
C ALA A 401 10.02 37.62 1.28
N ARG A 402 10.45 37.91 0.03
CA ARG A 402 10.52 39.29 -0.50
C ARG A 402 9.16 39.97 -0.59
N ARG A 403 8.09 39.21 -0.83
CA ARG A 403 6.70 39.72 -0.78
C ARG A 403 6.17 39.94 0.64
N GLY A 404 6.97 39.69 1.68
CA GLY A 404 6.55 39.85 3.07
C GLY A 404 5.92 38.61 3.69
N LEU A 405 5.91 37.46 3.00
CA LEU A 405 5.23 36.26 3.50
C LEU A 405 6.07 35.47 4.49
N THR A 406 5.38 34.73 5.37
CA THR A 406 5.97 33.69 6.21
C THR A 406 5.99 32.38 5.44
N VAL A 407 7.19 31.93 5.09
CA VAL A 407 7.44 30.67 4.38
C VAL A 407 7.86 29.61 5.38
N VAL A 408 7.23 28.42 5.32
CA VAL A 408 7.64 27.25 6.08
C VAL A 408 8.18 26.19 5.12
N ARG A 409 9.48 25.98 5.16
CA ARG A 409 10.17 24.91 4.44
C ARG A 409 10.16 23.64 5.28
N LEU A 410 9.23 22.74 4.97
CA LEU A 410 8.98 21.50 5.70
C LEU A 410 9.83 20.36 5.11
N LYS A 411 10.70 19.78 5.94
CA LYS A 411 11.64 18.72 5.55
C LYS A 411 11.36 17.45 6.32
N GLN A 412 11.49 16.29 5.68
CA GLN A 412 11.26 15.03 6.37
C GLN A 412 12.34 14.74 7.41
N GLY A 413 11.95 14.24 8.58
CA GLY A 413 12.86 13.95 9.68
C GLY A 413 13.38 15.23 10.34
N ASP A 414 14.69 15.31 10.50
CA ASP A 414 15.39 16.50 10.99
C ASP A 414 16.03 17.28 9.82
N PRO A 415 15.92 18.62 9.74
CA PRO A 415 16.51 19.39 8.64
C PRO A 415 18.02 19.22 8.48
N THR A 416 18.74 19.01 9.59
CA THR A 416 20.20 19.02 9.65
C THR A 416 20.84 17.64 9.49
N VAL A 417 20.09 16.56 9.74
CA VAL A 417 20.57 15.18 9.58
C VAL A 417 20.29 14.69 8.14
N TYR A 418 21.30 14.78 7.27
CA TYR A 418 21.20 14.43 5.83
C TYR A 418 20.08 15.16 5.06
N GLY A 419 19.47 16.19 5.66
CA GLY A 419 18.42 17.00 5.05
C GLY A 419 18.93 18.13 4.17
N ARG A 420 20.23 18.43 4.13
CA ARG A 420 20.83 19.57 3.39
C ARG A 420 20.40 20.96 3.90
N ALA A 421 19.94 21.10 5.14
CA ALA A 421 19.59 22.40 5.71
C ALA A 421 20.71 23.44 5.64
N GLY A 422 21.98 23.03 5.84
CA GLY A 422 23.10 23.96 5.78
C GLY A 422 23.24 24.68 4.43
N GLU A 423 22.96 23.98 3.33
CA GLU A 423 22.96 24.58 1.98
C GLU A 423 21.84 25.61 1.83
N GLU A 424 20.63 25.27 2.29
CA GLU A 424 19.46 26.15 2.22
C GLU A 424 19.67 27.41 3.09
N VAL A 425 20.25 27.26 4.29
CA VAL A 425 20.56 28.38 5.20
C VAL A 425 21.56 29.35 4.56
N LEU A 426 22.66 28.84 3.99
CA LEU A 426 23.66 29.68 3.33
C LEU A 426 23.07 30.41 2.12
N TYR A 427 22.22 29.73 1.36
CA TYR A 427 21.51 30.34 0.23
C TYR A 427 20.59 31.47 0.68
N PHE A 428 19.78 31.26 1.72
CA PHE A 428 18.88 32.30 2.23
C PHE A 428 19.63 33.50 2.79
N ARG A 429 20.72 33.26 3.53
CA ARG A 429 21.57 34.31 4.10
C ARG A 429 22.21 35.18 3.02
N ALA A 430 22.70 34.55 1.93
CA ALA A 430 23.25 35.28 0.78
C ALA A 430 22.22 36.22 0.11
N HIS A 431 20.93 35.93 0.26
CA HIS A 431 19.83 36.75 -0.27
C HIS A 431 19.20 37.69 0.77
N GLY A 432 19.83 37.81 1.96
CA GLY A 432 19.42 38.74 3.01
C GLY A 432 18.27 38.25 3.90
N PHE A 433 18.04 36.94 3.96
CA PHE A 433 17.07 36.32 4.87
C PHE A 433 17.78 35.35 5.82
N GLU A 434 17.60 35.55 7.13
CA GLU A 434 18.09 34.61 8.14
C GLU A 434 16.94 33.66 8.52
N PRO A 435 17.00 32.37 8.11
CA PRO A 435 15.93 31.42 8.42
C PRO A 435 16.00 30.95 9.88
N VAL A 436 14.85 30.68 10.48
CA VAL A 436 14.77 30.00 11.77
C VAL A 436 14.72 28.50 11.53
N VAL A 437 15.77 27.78 11.95
CA VAL A 437 15.84 26.31 11.83
C VAL A 437 15.22 25.67 13.08
N VAL A 438 14.16 24.90 12.89
CA VAL A 438 13.49 24.15 13.96
C VAL A 438 13.84 22.66 13.82
N PRO A 439 14.45 22.04 14.84
CA PRO A 439 14.81 20.63 14.78
C PRO A 439 13.56 19.75 14.71
N GLY A 440 13.72 18.59 14.07
CA GLY A 440 12.71 17.55 14.00
C GLY A 440 13.20 16.26 14.64
N VAL A 441 12.28 15.34 14.93
CA VAL A 441 12.67 14.00 15.35
C VAL A 441 13.28 13.27 14.14
N SER A 442 14.57 12.97 14.18
CA SER A 442 15.23 12.27 13.08
C SER A 442 14.81 10.80 12.99
N SER A 443 14.62 10.30 11.77
CA SER A 443 14.35 8.88 11.52
C SER A 443 15.46 7.97 12.05
N VAL A 444 16.69 8.47 12.15
CA VAL A 444 17.85 7.78 12.72
C VAL A 444 17.60 7.31 14.16
N LEU A 445 16.86 8.10 14.93
CA LEU A 445 16.53 7.78 16.31
C LEU A 445 15.18 7.10 16.38
N ALA A 446 14.16 7.71 15.77
CA ALA A 446 12.80 7.21 15.87
C ALA A 446 12.62 5.85 15.20
N GLY A 447 13.16 5.63 14.00
CA GLY A 447 13.01 4.36 13.28
C GLY A 447 13.43 3.17 14.13
N PRO A 448 14.67 3.13 14.64
CA PRO A 448 15.10 2.10 15.57
C PRO A 448 14.20 2.02 16.82
N THR A 449 13.83 3.13 17.43
CA THR A 449 12.95 3.12 18.62
C THR A 449 11.59 2.46 18.35
N PHE A 450 10.93 2.79 17.25
CA PHE A 450 9.67 2.17 16.83
C PHE A 450 9.82 0.70 16.40
N ALA A 451 11.05 0.24 16.14
CA ALA A 451 11.37 -1.15 15.88
C ALA A 451 11.81 -1.91 17.14
N GLY A 452 11.79 -1.27 18.33
CA GLY A 452 12.30 -1.86 19.57
C GLY A 452 13.82 -1.99 19.60
N ILE A 453 14.54 -1.16 18.84
CA ILE A 453 16.00 -1.19 18.73
C ILE A 453 16.59 0.10 19.31
N PRO A 454 17.30 0.05 20.44
CA PRO A 454 18.02 1.20 20.93
C PRO A 454 19.27 1.42 20.07
N VAL A 455 19.53 2.68 19.69
CA VAL A 455 20.77 3.02 18.96
C VAL A 455 22.01 2.96 19.86
N THR A 456 21.82 3.05 21.17
CA THR A 456 22.86 2.87 22.20
C THR A 456 22.24 2.18 23.40
N GLN A 457 22.95 1.22 23.99
CA GLN A 457 22.54 0.53 25.20
C GLN A 457 23.78 0.06 25.95
N ARG A 458 23.85 0.32 27.26
CA ARG A 458 24.98 -0.15 28.09
C ARG A 458 25.13 -1.67 27.96
N GLY A 459 26.37 -2.11 27.75
CA GLY A 459 26.67 -3.52 27.56
C GLY A 459 26.32 -4.09 26.18
N ALA A 460 25.76 -3.27 25.26
CA ALA A 460 25.44 -3.67 23.88
C ALA A 460 26.02 -2.74 22.81
N ALA A 461 25.84 -1.43 22.96
CA ALA A 461 26.38 -0.41 22.07
C ALA A 461 26.68 0.88 22.85
N GLU A 462 27.95 1.28 22.85
CA GLU A 462 28.49 2.47 23.54
C GLU A 462 28.52 3.69 22.62
N SER A 463 28.50 3.47 21.31
CA SER A 463 28.49 4.51 20.29
C SER A 463 27.56 4.14 19.14
N PHE A 464 27.13 5.14 18.38
CA PHE A 464 26.48 4.90 17.10
C PHE A 464 26.99 5.87 16.04
N ILE A 465 26.98 5.43 14.79
CA ILE A 465 27.37 6.25 13.63
C ILE A 465 26.23 6.26 12.63
N VAL A 466 26.00 7.44 12.04
CA VAL A 466 25.05 7.60 10.95
C VAL A 466 25.81 7.89 9.66
N CYS A 467 25.66 7.02 8.67
CA CYS A 467 26.20 7.25 7.33
C CYS A 467 25.10 7.19 6.27
N THR A 468 25.43 7.62 5.06
CA THR A 468 24.56 7.47 3.89
C THR A 468 25.13 6.43 2.93
N GLY A 469 24.26 5.62 2.32
CA GLY A 469 24.62 4.69 1.25
C GLY A 469 24.94 5.36 -0.09
N VAL A 470 24.70 6.67 -0.23
CA VAL A 470 24.92 7.41 -1.48
C VAL A 470 25.61 8.76 -1.22
N GLY A 471 26.73 9.01 -1.87
CA GLY A 471 27.42 10.29 -1.84
C GLY A 471 26.86 11.27 -2.86
N ARG A 472 27.32 12.52 -2.80
CA ARG A 472 26.96 13.57 -3.78
C ARG A 472 27.24 13.08 -5.21
N GLN A 473 26.28 13.30 -6.12
CA GLN A 473 26.32 12.81 -7.51
C GLN A 473 26.49 11.28 -7.63
N GLY A 474 26.02 10.52 -6.63
CA GLY A 474 26.13 9.06 -6.65
C GLY A 474 27.53 8.54 -6.35
N LYS A 475 28.46 9.39 -5.90
CA LYS A 475 29.80 8.96 -5.46
C LYS A 475 29.67 7.89 -4.37
N LYS A 476 30.52 6.87 -4.45
CA LYS A 476 30.60 5.82 -3.43
C LYS A 476 31.15 6.43 -2.14
N VAL A 477 30.51 6.13 -1.01
CA VAL A 477 30.87 6.64 0.32
C VAL A 477 31.73 5.60 1.03
N GLN A 478 32.71 6.04 1.81
CA GLN A 478 33.44 5.14 2.70
C GLN A 478 32.58 4.79 3.92
N LEU A 479 32.30 3.49 4.11
CA LEU A 479 31.55 2.99 5.26
C LEU A 479 32.48 2.80 6.47
N PRO A 480 32.00 2.97 7.71
CA PRO A 480 32.82 2.69 8.88
C PRO A 480 33.04 1.18 9.02
N GLY A 481 34.23 0.78 9.46
CA GLY A 481 34.57 -0.60 9.79
C GLY A 481 33.86 -1.11 11.03
N TYR A 482 33.93 -2.42 11.23
CA TYR A 482 33.26 -3.11 12.32
C TYR A 482 33.86 -2.74 13.67
N GLU A 483 33.00 -2.39 14.60
CA GLU A 483 33.31 -2.28 16.01
C GLU A 483 32.13 -2.90 16.77
N ARG A 484 32.42 -3.86 17.66
CA ARG A 484 31.38 -4.64 18.34
C ARG A 484 30.45 -3.76 19.18
N SER A 485 31.01 -2.75 19.84
CA SER A 485 30.30 -1.78 20.70
C SER A 485 29.64 -0.63 19.93
N ARG A 486 29.54 -0.72 18.60
CA ARG A 486 28.99 0.35 17.76
C ARG A 486 27.74 -0.11 17.01
N THR A 487 26.73 0.75 17.02
CA THR A 487 25.57 0.63 16.12
C THR A 487 25.77 1.51 14.89
N LEU A 488 25.62 0.93 13.70
CA LEU A 488 25.71 1.64 12.43
C LEU A 488 24.32 1.84 11.85
N VAL A 489 23.90 3.09 11.65
CA VAL A 489 22.67 3.45 10.95
C VAL A 489 23.01 3.96 9.55
N ILE A 490 22.48 3.30 8.52
CA ILE A 490 22.71 3.64 7.11
C ILE A 490 21.41 4.19 6.52
N LEU A 491 21.40 5.48 6.21
CA LEU A 491 20.32 6.13 5.47
C LEU A 491 20.52 5.98 3.96
N MET A 492 19.42 5.92 3.19
CA MET A 492 19.47 5.86 1.73
C MET A 492 20.30 4.67 1.20
N GLY A 493 20.39 3.58 1.96
CA GLY A 493 21.17 2.39 1.63
C GLY A 493 20.35 1.21 1.11
N VAL A 494 19.04 1.17 1.37
CA VAL A 494 18.18 -0.01 1.11
C VAL A 494 18.15 -0.40 -0.37
N ALA A 495 17.99 0.56 -1.28
CA ALA A 495 18.00 0.31 -2.72
C ALA A 495 19.35 -0.23 -3.24
N ARG A 496 20.43 -0.10 -2.45
CA ARG A 496 21.78 -0.58 -2.76
C ARG A 496 22.25 -1.61 -1.74
N LEU A 497 21.33 -2.32 -1.08
CA LEU A 497 21.64 -3.29 -0.05
C LEU A 497 22.74 -4.29 -0.48
N PRO A 498 22.74 -4.87 -1.70
CA PRO A 498 23.82 -5.77 -2.13
C PRO A 498 25.22 -5.12 -2.10
N GLU A 499 25.35 -3.88 -2.62
CA GLU A 499 26.63 -3.14 -2.61
C GLU A 499 27.08 -2.79 -1.19
N VAL A 500 26.12 -2.47 -0.32
CA VAL A 500 26.39 -2.16 1.10
C VAL A 500 26.91 -3.41 1.80
N LEU A 501 26.27 -4.57 1.63
CA LEU A 501 26.68 -5.83 2.24
C LEU A 501 28.07 -6.26 1.77
N GLU A 502 28.33 -6.18 0.46
CA GLU A 502 29.65 -6.47 -0.12
C GLU A 502 30.73 -5.58 0.51
N THR A 503 30.46 -4.29 0.65
CA THR A 503 31.40 -3.34 1.27
C THR A 503 31.63 -3.63 2.76
N LEU A 504 30.57 -3.98 3.50
CA LEU A 504 30.67 -4.28 4.94
C LEU A 504 31.44 -5.58 5.20
N GLN A 505 31.28 -6.60 4.35
CA GLN A 505 31.82 -7.95 4.57
C GLN A 505 33.15 -8.23 3.86
N ALA A 506 33.58 -7.41 2.89
CA ALA A 506 34.83 -7.62 2.16
C ALA A 506 36.05 -7.65 3.09
N ALA A 507 36.84 -8.72 3.01
CA ALA A 507 38.06 -8.91 3.79
C ALA A 507 39.27 -8.17 3.20
N GLU A 508 39.49 -8.23 1.88
CA GLU A 508 40.61 -7.60 1.15
C GLU A 508 40.18 -7.15 -0.27
N GLY A 509 40.94 -6.28 -0.95
CA GLY A 509 40.71 -5.84 -2.34
C GLY A 509 40.03 -4.47 -2.52
N GLU A 510 39.61 -4.14 -3.76
CA GLU A 510 39.06 -2.81 -4.10
C GLU A 510 37.82 -2.43 -3.27
N CYS A 511 36.96 -3.40 -2.92
CA CYS A 511 35.80 -3.16 -2.07
C CYS A 511 36.20 -2.89 -0.60
N ALA A 512 37.32 -3.46 -0.12
CA ALA A 512 37.84 -3.17 1.22
C ALA A 512 38.34 -1.71 1.35
N SER A 513 38.83 -1.09 0.25
CA SER A 513 39.20 0.33 0.23
C SER A 513 38.02 1.30 0.48
N ARG A 514 36.79 0.80 0.38
CA ARG A 514 35.54 1.54 0.63
C ARG A 514 35.05 1.42 2.07
N ARG A 515 35.80 0.76 2.95
CA ARG A 515 35.49 0.64 4.38
C ARG A 515 36.69 1.01 5.23
N ASN A 516 36.48 1.83 6.26
CA ASN A 516 37.55 2.25 7.17
C ASN A 516 37.55 1.39 8.46
N GLY A 517 38.32 0.30 8.47
CA GLY A 517 38.53 -0.55 9.66
C GLY A 517 38.51 -2.05 9.32
N PRO A 518 38.06 -2.93 10.24
CA PRO A 518 37.89 -4.37 10.00
C PRO A 518 36.51 -4.71 9.39
N ALA A 519 36.42 -5.87 8.72
CA ALA A 519 35.19 -6.34 8.10
C ALA A 519 34.14 -6.74 9.14
N TYR A 520 32.86 -6.59 8.78
CA TYR A 520 31.76 -7.03 9.63
C TYR A 520 31.62 -8.55 9.56
N PRO A 521 31.59 -9.24 10.72
CA PRO A 521 31.25 -10.66 10.76
C PRO A 521 29.89 -10.91 10.10
N ALA A 522 29.77 -11.98 9.32
CA ALA A 522 28.52 -12.31 8.62
C ALA A 522 27.32 -12.55 9.56
N CYS A 523 27.59 -12.95 10.80
CA CYS A 523 26.59 -13.14 11.84
C CYS A 523 26.10 -11.84 12.50
N THR A 524 26.69 -10.68 12.15
CA THR A 524 26.31 -9.39 12.77
C THR A 524 24.82 -9.13 12.53
N PRO A 525 24.03 -8.84 13.58
CA PRO A 525 22.62 -8.51 13.42
C PRO A 525 22.41 -7.25 12.57
N ILE A 526 21.34 -7.25 11.78
CA ILE A 526 20.88 -6.13 10.98
C ILE A 526 19.35 -6.07 10.98
N ALA A 527 18.81 -4.85 11.05
CA ALA A 527 17.40 -4.57 10.83
C ALA A 527 17.24 -3.58 9.67
N LEU A 528 16.33 -3.89 8.75
CA LEU A 528 15.85 -3.00 7.71
C LEU A 528 14.49 -2.48 8.15
N ILE A 529 14.39 -1.16 8.32
CA ILE A 529 13.19 -0.48 8.82
C ILE A 529 12.64 0.39 7.71
N GLU A 530 11.42 0.10 7.28
CA GLU A 530 10.69 0.80 6.24
C GLU A 530 9.51 1.55 6.83
N ARG A 531 9.27 2.76 6.31
CA ARG A 531 8.15 3.62 6.68
C ARG A 531 8.02 3.77 8.20
N ALA A 532 9.16 4.01 8.84
CA ALA A 532 9.27 4.21 10.28
C ALA A 532 8.18 5.17 10.80
N SER A 533 7.54 4.80 11.92
CA SER A 533 6.44 5.55 12.57
C SER A 533 5.12 5.66 11.79
N MET A 534 4.98 4.99 10.63
CA MET A 534 3.72 4.94 9.90
C MET A 534 2.92 3.68 10.26
N PRO A 535 1.58 3.67 10.12
CA PRO A 535 0.76 2.48 10.37
C PRO A 535 1.15 1.26 9.52
N ASP A 536 1.76 1.48 8.36
CA ASP A 536 2.27 0.46 7.45
C ASP A 536 3.80 0.23 7.58
N GLN A 537 4.39 0.60 8.73
CA GLN A 537 5.78 0.32 9.08
C GLN A 537 6.09 -1.16 8.87
N ARG A 538 7.29 -1.46 8.37
CA ARG A 538 7.79 -2.83 8.28
C ARG A 538 9.24 -2.92 8.77
N VAL A 539 9.50 -3.90 9.63
CA VAL A 539 10.82 -4.18 10.18
C VAL A 539 11.23 -5.59 9.77
N ILE A 540 12.30 -5.70 8.98
CA ILE A 540 12.90 -6.98 8.58
C ILE A 540 14.22 -7.14 9.35
N SER A 541 14.24 -8.08 10.28
CA SER A 541 15.38 -8.36 11.16
C SER A 541 16.06 -9.66 10.78
N SER A 542 17.39 -9.65 10.64
CA SER A 542 18.19 -10.82 10.26
C SER A 542 19.67 -10.62 10.62
N THR A 543 20.56 -11.42 10.04
CA THR A 543 22.01 -11.20 10.05
C THR A 543 22.48 -10.61 8.72
N LEU A 544 23.69 -10.05 8.66
CA LEU A 544 24.28 -9.56 7.40
C LEU A 544 24.33 -10.65 6.31
N ARG A 545 24.41 -11.92 6.70
CA ARG A 545 24.39 -13.06 5.77
C ARG A 545 23.05 -13.22 5.05
N ASP A 546 21.95 -13.07 5.78
CA ASP A 546 20.64 -13.57 5.35
C ASP A 546 19.64 -12.45 5.00
N ILE A 547 19.99 -11.18 5.27
CA ILE A 547 19.08 -10.02 5.08
C ILE A 547 18.66 -9.79 3.63
N SER A 548 19.49 -10.12 2.63
CA SER A 548 19.11 -10.00 1.22
C SER A 548 17.99 -10.97 0.87
N ALA A 549 18.12 -12.24 1.27
CA ALA A 549 17.09 -13.24 1.07
C ALA A 549 15.81 -12.91 1.86
N ALA A 550 15.96 -12.35 3.06
CA ALA A 550 14.84 -11.88 3.86
C ALA A 550 14.04 -10.78 3.17
N LEU A 551 14.72 -9.82 2.53
CA LEU A 551 14.08 -8.74 1.80
C LEU A 551 13.34 -9.26 0.56
N GLU A 552 13.98 -10.14 -0.22
CA GLU A 552 13.35 -10.79 -1.39
C GLU A 552 12.09 -11.58 -1.00
N SER A 553 12.15 -12.33 0.11
CA SER A 553 11.01 -13.09 0.62
C SER A 553 9.88 -12.22 1.17
N ALA A 554 10.18 -11.00 1.65
CA ALA A 554 9.18 -10.10 2.21
C ALA A 554 8.41 -9.30 1.14
N GLY A 555 8.79 -9.42 -0.14
CA GLY A 555 8.14 -8.75 -1.26
C GLY A 555 8.73 -7.37 -1.57
N GLU A 556 7.94 -6.49 -2.18
CA GLU A 556 8.41 -5.18 -2.66
C GLU A 556 8.87 -4.26 -1.52
N GLN A 557 9.93 -3.47 -1.78
CA GLN A 557 10.45 -2.46 -0.85
C GLN A 557 9.45 -1.31 -0.63
N ARG A 558 9.36 -0.82 0.61
CA ARG A 558 8.49 0.29 1.02
C ARG A 558 9.32 1.51 1.42
N PRO A 559 9.74 2.37 0.49
CA PRO A 559 10.49 3.57 0.83
C PRO A 559 9.63 4.58 1.62
N PRO A 560 10.23 5.43 2.47
CA PRO A 560 11.65 5.46 2.81
C PRO A 560 12.06 4.35 3.79
N GLY A 561 13.28 3.81 3.62
CA GLY A 561 13.83 2.78 4.49
C GLY A 561 15.28 3.05 4.92
N MET A 562 15.68 2.43 6.03
CA MET A 562 17.01 2.51 6.62
C MET A 562 17.53 1.15 7.07
N LEU A 563 18.85 1.04 7.25
CA LEU A 563 19.50 -0.14 7.81
C LEU A 563 20.09 0.20 9.17
N VAL A 564 19.93 -0.69 10.13
CA VAL A 564 20.54 -0.62 11.47
C VAL A 564 21.37 -1.88 11.64
N VAL A 565 22.68 -1.73 11.76
CA VAL A 565 23.64 -2.85 11.83
C VAL A 565 24.34 -2.81 13.18
N GLY A 566 24.43 -3.95 13.85
CA GLY A 566 25.14 -4.08 15.11
C GLY A 566 24.35 -4.82 16.16
N TRP A 567 25.01 -5.12 17.27
CA TRP A 567 24.43 -5.96 18.32
C TRP A 567 23.28 -5.31 19.08
N SER A 568 23.10 -3.99 19.00
CA SER A 568 21.95 -3.34 19.64
C SER A 568 20.60 -3.79 19.07
N VAL A 569 20.57 -4.31 17.83
CA VAL A 569 19.37 -4.86 17.17
C VAL A 569 18.72 -5.98 17.99
N VAL A 570 19.50 -6.75 18.77
CA VAL A 570 18.98 -7.87 19.56
C VAL A 570 18.78 -7.54 21.04
N SER A 571 19.16 -6.33 21.46
CA SER A 571 19.42 -6.01 22.87
C SER A 571 18.17 -5.82 23.74
N LEU A 572 17.01 -5.53 23.14
CA LEU A 572 15.71 -5.47 23.82
C LEU A 572 14.82 -6.69 23.51
N TRP A 573 15.35 -7.71 22.82
CA TRP A 573 14.55 -8.89 22.49
C TRP A 573 14.18 -9.69 23.75
N GLU A 574 12.89 -10.03 23.91
CA GLU A 574 12.34 -10.75 25.06
C GLU A 574 12.74 -10.15 26.41
N LYS A 575 13.61 -10.83 27.17
CA LYS A 575 14.09 -10.37 28.48
C LYS A 575 15.18 -9.29 28.36
N GLY A 576 15.62 -8.98 27.14
CA GLY A 576 16.75 -8.13 26.84
C GLY A 576 18.09 -8.82 27.08
N ASP A 577 19.14 -8.30 26.45
CA ASP A 577 20.52 -8.74 26.64
C ASP A 577 21.47 -7.54 26.75
N VAL A 578 22.08 -7.40 27.93
CA VAL A 578 23.09 -6.38 28.25
C VAL A 578 24.51 -6.96 28.35
N SER A 579 24.69 -8.25 28.03
CA SER A 579 25.95 -8.99 28.17
C SER A 579 26.77 -9.10 26.87
N ILE A 580 26.39 -8.32 25.85
CA ILE A 580 26.97 -8.38 24.50
C ILE A 580 28.44 -7.98 24.51
N LEU A 581 28.83 -7.05 25.39
CA LEU A 581 30.19 -6.53 25.53
C LEU A 581 30.99 -7.16 26.68
N ASP A 582 30.41 -8.11 27.43
CA ASP A 582 31.11 -8.80 28.51
C ASP A 582 32.32 -9.60 28.01
N GLU A 583 33.30 -9.83 28.89
CA GLU A 583 34.42 -10.73 28.59
C GLU A 583 33.92 -12.13 28.25
N GLY A 584 34.44 -12.71 27.15
CA GLY A 584 34.03 -14.03 26.66
C GLY A 584 32.65 -14.07 25.98
N ALA A 585 31.95 -12.93 25.85
CA ALA A 585 30.62 -12.85 25.26
C ALA A 585 30.54 -13.41 23.83
N VAL A 586 31.63 -13.34 23.05
CA VAL A 586 31.68 -13.83 21.67
C VAL A 586 31.30 -15.32 21.57
N THR A 587 31.61 -16.12 22.60
CA THR A 587 31.26 -17.55 22.62
C THR A 587 29.75 -17.80 22.69
N ARG A 588 28.97 -16.81 23.15
CA ARG A 588 27.52 -16.87 23.29
C ARG A 588 26.78 -16.29 22.08
N ASP A 589 27.48 -15.74 21.09
CA ASP A 589 26.86 -15.04 19.96
C ASP A 589 25.95 -15.95 19.13
N GLU A 590 26.37 -17.18 18.84
CA GLU A 590 25.51 -18.13 18.14
C GLU A 590 24.26 -18.49 18.95
N TYR A 591 24.39 -18.62 20.27
CA TYR A 591 23.26 -18.88 21.15
C TYR A 591 22.29 -17.68 21.15
N ARG A 592 22.81 -16.45 21.28
CA ARG A 592 21.99 -15.22 21.19
C ARG A 592 21.23 -15.14 19.88
N LEU A 593 21.88 -15.39 18.76
CA LEU A 593 21.25 -15.37 17.44
C LEU A 593 20.20 -16.47 17.29
N LYS A 594 20.47 -17.68 17.79
CA LYS A 594 19.48 -18.78 17.81
C LYS A 594 18.28 -18.45 18.68
N THR A 595 18.47 -17.84 19.85
CA THR A 595 17.35 -17.39 20.69
C THR A 595 16.57 -16.26 20.02
N TRP A 596 17.28 -15.28 19.44
CA TRP A 596 16.69 -14.12 18.81
C TRP A 596 15.92 -14.44 17.52
N LEU A 597 16.43 -15.31 16.65
CA LEU A 597 15.78 -15.66 15.38
C LEU A 597 14.93 -16.93 15.50
N GLY A 598 15.23 -17.82 16.45
CA GLY A 598 14.61 -19.13 16.58
C GLY A 598 15.11 -20.09 15.50
N GLU A 599 14.19 -20.88 14.94
CA GLU A 599 14.46 -21.74 13.76
C GLU A 599 14.44 -20.97 12.43
N LYS A 600 14.11 -19.68 12.45
CA LYS A 600 13.99 -18.84 11.26
C LYS A 600 15.31 -18.13 10.95
N LEU A 601 15.56 -17.79 9.68
CA LEU A 601 16.72 -16.98 9.26
C LEU A 601 16.47 -15.47 9.39
N TRP A 602 15.20 -15.06 9.41
CA TRP A 602 14.79 -13.66 9.56
C TRP A 602 13.41 -13.56 10.20
N ARG A 603 13.05 -12.34 10.60
CA ARG A 603 11.74 -11.99 11.15
C ARG A 603 11.22 -10.74 10.47
N VAL A 604 9.91 -10.72 10.20
CA VAL A 604 9.22 -9.56 9.65
C VAL A 604 8.14 -9.16 10.65
N THR A 605 8.19 -7.91 11.09
CA THR A 605 7.16 -7.28 11.91
C THR A 605 6.53 -6.15 11.11
N GLU A 606 5.21 -6.07 11.11
CA GLU A 606 4.47 -5.01 10.42
C GLU A 606 3.61 -4.23 11.41
N GLY A 607 3.43 -2.94 11.13
CA GLY A 607 2.66 -2.03 11.96
C GLY A 607 3.48 -1.35 13.06
N LEU A 608 2.76 -0.55 13.84
CA LEU A 608 3.25 0.07 15.07
C LEU A 608 2.79 -0.77 16.26
N ASP A 609 3.49 -0.64 17.40
CA ASP A 609 3.02 -1.24 18.65
C ASP A 609 1.65 -0.67 19.04
N ALA A 610 0.80 -1.52 19.62
CA ALA A 610 -0.58 -1.16 19.99
C ALA A 610 -0.68 0.10 20.89
N GLY A 611 0.37 0.39 21.67
CA GLY A 611 0.43 1.60 22.51
C GLY A 611 0.44 2.92 21.72
N TRP A 612 0.65 2.88 20.41
CA TRP A 612 0.59 4.05 19.52
C TRP A 612 -0.75 4.19 18.79
N GLU A 613 -1.69 3.24 18.94
CA GLU A 613 -3.01 3.31 18.27
C GLU A 613 -3.87 4.48 18.75
N ASP A 614 -3.65 4.95 19.98
CA ASP A 614 -4.40 6.04 20.61
C ASP A 614 -3.86 7.46 20.31
N TRP A 615 -2.75 7.58 19.57
CA TRP A 615 -1.97 8.84 19.43
C TRP A 615 -1.99 9.50 18.06
#